data_AF-A0A125W4Y2-F1
#
_entry.id   AF-A0A125W4Y2-F1
#
_cell.length_a   1.000
_cell.length_b   1.000
_cell.length_c   1.000
_cell.angle_alpha   90.00
_cell.angle_beta   90.00
_cell.angle_gamma   90.00
#
_symmetry.space_group_name_H-M   'P 1'
#
loop_
_entity.id
_entity.type
_entity.pdbx_description
1 polymer ?
#
loop_
_entity_poly.entity_id
_entity_poly.type
_entity_poly.pdbx_seq_one_letter_code
_entity_poly.pdbx_strand_id
1 'polypeptide(L)' 'MGYSERQQKQILKWIQNDRRAIQEDREALKKADMLTSRKMEQFQSELEFLREMELENKGQRL' A
#
# COMPACT_ATOMS: atom_id res chain seq x y z
N MET A 1 -21.10 -4.25 11.60
CA MET A 1 -20.36 -3.69 12.75
C MET A 1 -19.06 -3.11 12.22
N GLY A 2 -18.78 -1.83 12.49
CA GLY A 2 -17.53 -1.19 12.07
C GLY A 2 -16.37 -1.55 13.01
N TYR A 3 -15.15 -1.39 12.53
CA TYR A 3 -13.96 -1.43 13.39
C TYR A 3 -14.02 -0.32 14.44
N SER A 4 -13.58 -0.61 15.66
CA SER A 4 -13.34 0.43 16.68
C SER A 4 -12.21 1.37 16.24
N GLU A 5 -12.14 2.57 16.80
CA GLU A 5 -11.06 3.53 16.49
C GLU A 5 -9.66 2.94 16.71
N ARG A 6 -9.49 2.13 17.75
CA ARG A 6 -8.22 1.45 18.03
C ARG A 6 -7.88 0.46 16.91
N GLN A 7 -8.86 -0.29 16.43
CA GLN A 7 -8.69 -1.22 15.31
C GLN A 7 -8.42 -0.47 14.00
N GLN A 8 -9.11 0.64 13.73
CA GLN A 8 -8.84 1.48 12.56
C GLN A 8 -7.39 1.99 12.56
N LYS A 9 -6.90 2.51 13.70
CA LYS A 9 -5.50 2.94 13.84
C LYS A 9 -4.49 1.81 13.60
N GLN A 10 -4.80 0.59 14.05
CA GLN A 10 -3.94 -0.57 13.78
C GLN A 10 -3.96 -0.92 12.29
N ILE A 11 -5.14 -1.03 11.69
CA ILE A 11 -5.29 -1.31 10.25
C ILE A 11 -4.54 -0.26 9.41
N LEU A 12 -4.67 1.02 9.74
CA LEU A 12 -3.94 2.09 9.05
C LEU A 12 -2.42 1.90 9.15
N LYS A 13 -1.91 1.55 10.33
CA LYS A 13 -0.47 1.30 10.54
C LYS A 13 0.00 0.11 9.70
N TRP A 14 -0.80 -0.94 9.60
CA TRP A 14 -0.49 -2.10 8.76
C TRP A 14 -0.43 -1.71 7.27
N ILE A 15 -1.45 -1.02 6.77
CA ILE A 15 -1.48 -0.55 5.37
C ILE A 15 -0.26 0.33 5.04
N GLN A 16 0.11 1.23 5.95
CA GLN A 16 1.28 2.10 5.76
C GLN A 16 2.60 1.33 5.73
N ASN A 17 2.73 0.29 6.55
CA ASN A 17 3.89 -0.59 6.55
C ASN A 17 3.99 -1.37 5.25
N ASP A 18 2.89 -1.96 4.79
CA ASP A 18 2.85 -2.74 3.54
C ASP A 18 3.18 -1.85 2.34
N ARG A 19 2.62 -0.64 2.29
CA ARG A 19 2.93 0.34 1.24
C ARG A 19 4.41 0.68 1.20
N ARG A 20 5.03 0.83 2.37
CA ARG A 20 6.46 1.11 2.48
C ARG A 20 7.30 -0.07 2.00
N ALA A 21 6.97 -1.30 2.41
CA ALA A 21 7.68 -2.50 1.97
C ALA A 21 7.65 -2.65 0.43
N ILE A 22 6.49 -2.46 -0.19
CA ILE A 22 6.35 -2.49 -1.65
C ILE A 22 7.20 -1.42 -2.34
N GLN A 23 7.25 -0.21 -1.78
CA GLN A 23 8.10 0.86 -2.32
C GLN A 23 9.58 0.50 -2.21
N GLU A 24 10.01 -0.06 -1.09
CA GLU A 24 11.38 -0.53 -0.87
C GLU A 24 11.74 -1.66 -1.85
N ASP A 25 10.85 -2.63 -2.08
CA ASP A 25 11.04 -3.72 -3.05
C ASP A 25 11.13 -3.20 -4.49
N ARG A 26 10.26 -2.25 -4.85
CA ARG A 26 10.29 -1.59 -6.16
C ARG A 26 11.62 -0.85 -6.36
N GLU A 27 12.11 -0.14 -5.35
CA GLU A 27 13.41 0.53 -5.42
C GLU A 27 14.57 -0.46 -5.51
N ALA A 28 14.53 -1.56 -4.75
CA ALA A 28 15.55 -2.60 -4.80
C ALA A 28 15.63 -3.23 -6.20
N LEU A 29 14.48 -3.57 -6.80
CA LEU A 29 14.43 -4.10 -8.16
C LEU A 29 14.88 -3.08 -9.20
N LYS A 30 14.56 -1.80 -9.02
CA LYS A 30 15.05 -0.71 -9.88
C LYS A 30 16.57 -0.61 -9.82
N LYS A 31 17.16 -0.65 -8.61
CA LYS A 31 18.62 -0.61 -8.41
C LYS A 31 19.33 -1.83 -8.99
N ALA A 32 18.67 -2.99 -8.98
CA ALA A 32 19.18 -4.22 -9.56
C ALA A 32 18.96 -4.34 -11.09
N ASP A 33 18.35 -3.34 -11.74
CA ASP A 33 17.93 -3.39 -13.15
C ASP A 33 17.00 -4.57 -13.48
N MET A 34 16.26 -5.06 -12.48
CA MET A 34 15.31 -6.18 -12.58
C MET A 34 13.84 -5.73 -12.57
N LEU A 35 13.60 -4.41 -12.63
CA LEU A 35 12.27 -3.83 -12.65
C LEU A 35 11.71 -3.86 -14.07
N THR A 36 11.00 -4.93 -14.41
CA THR A 36 10.31 -5.07 -15.69
C THR A 36 9.02 -4.24 -15.71
N SER A 37 8.54 -3.87 -16.91
CA SER A 37 7.26 -3.14 -17.06
C SER A 37 6.10 -3.87 -16.38
N ARG A 38 6.04 -5.20 -16.50
CA ARG A 38 5.02 -6.03 -15.83
C ARG A 38 5.09 -5.92 -14.30
N LYS A 39 6.29 -5.95 -13.71
CA LYS A 39 6.45 -5.76 -12.25
C LYS A 39 6.11 -4.34 -11.82
N MET A 40 6.43 -3.35 -12.66
CA MET A 40 6.11 -1.96 -12.41
C MET A 40 4.59 -1.73 -12.39
N GLU A 41 3.85 -2.32 -13.33
CA GLU A 41 2.38 -2.32 -13.31
C GLU A 41 1.82 -3.02 -12.07
N GLN A 42 2.35 -4.19 -11.70
CA GLN A 42 1.95 -4.91 -10.49
C GLN A 42 2.12 -4.06 -9.22
N PHE A 43 3.29 -3.44 -9.05
CA PHE A 43 3.53 -2.52 -7.92
C PHE A 43 2.60 -1.31 -7.95
N GLN A 44 2.32 -0.75 -9.13
CA GLN A 44 1.43 0.39 -9.25
C GLN A 44 -0.01 0.03 -8.81
N SER A 45 -0.53 -1.11 -9.29
CA SER A 45 -1.85 -1.59 -8.89
C SER A 45 -1.94 -1.89 -7.39
N GLU A 46 -0.90 -2.49 -6.81
CA GLU A 46 -0.90 -2.82 -5.38
C GLU A 46 -0.80 -1.56 -4.49
N LEU A 47 -0.02 -0.56 -4.92
CA LEU A 47 0.06 0.73 -4.24
C LEU A 47 -1.26 1.52 -4.33
N GLU A 48 -1.97 1.45 -5.46
CA GLU A 48 -3.30 2.04 -5.63
C GLU A 48 -4.33 1.36 -4.72
N PHE A 49 -4.34 0.03 -4.68
CA PHE A 49 -5.20 -0.73 -3.77
C PHE A 49 -4.97 -0.36 -2.30
N LEU A 50 -3.70 -0.29 -1.86
CA LEU A 50 -3.37 0.13 -0.49
C LEU A 50 -3.82 1.57 -0.21
N ARG A 51 -3.70 2.47 -1.19
CA ARG A 51 -4.16 3.85 -1.06
C ARG A 51 -5.68 3.92 -0.89
N GLU A 52 -6.44 3.13 -1.64
CA GLU A 52 -7.90 3.04 -1.47
C GLU A 52 -8.26 2.53 -0.08
N MET A 53 -7.59 1.47 0.41
CA MET A 53 -7.80 0.98 1.77
C MET A 53 -7.45 2.02 2.85
N GLU A 54 -6.42 2.86 2.66
CA GLU A 54 -6.14 3.96 3.58
C GLU A 54 -7.27 4.99 3.62
N LEU A 55 -7.83 5.33 2.46
CA LEU A 55 -8.93 6.29 2.34
C LEU A 55 -10.20 5.78 2.99
N GLU A 56 -10.56 4.51 2.73
CA GLU A 56 -11.67 3.84 3.39
C GLU A 56 -11.49 3.78 4.91
N ASN A 57 -10.27 3.45 5.38
CA ASN A 57 -9.98 3.37 6.80
C ASN A 57 -10.10 4.73 7.51
N LYS A 58 -9.68 5.81 6.84
CA LYS A 58 -9.81 7.19 7.32
C LYS A 58 -11.25 7.72 7.23
N GLY A 59 -12.19 6.96 6.68
CA GLY A 59 -13.55 7.42 6.40
C GLY A 59 -13.61 8.49 5.30
N GLN A 60 -12.52 8.71 4.59
CA GLN A 60 -12.43 9.60 3.44
C GLN A 60 -12.82 8.80 2.19
N ARG A 61 -14.11 8.44 2.07
CA ARG A 61 -14.61 7.96 0.78
C ARG A 61 -14.51 9.12 -0.22
N LEU A 62 -13.74 8.93 -1.28
CA LEU A 62 -13.76 9.81 -2.47
C LEU A 62 -15.13 9.75 -3.14
#